data_AF-A0A9N9T8C8-F1
#
_entry.id   AF-A0A9N9T8C8-F1
#
_cell.length_a   1.000
_cell.length_b   1.000
_cell.length_c   1.000
_cell.angle_alpha   90.00
_cell.angle_beta   90.00
_cell.angle_gamma   90.00
#
_symmetry.space_group_name_H-M   'P 1'
#
loop_
_entity.id
_entity.type
_entity.pdbx_description
1 polymer ?
#
loop_
_entity_poly.entity_id
_entity_poly.type
_entity_poly.pdbx_seq_one_letter_code
_entity_poly.pdbx_strand_id
1 'polypeptide(L)'
;MASFMDLGEHLQTDGIKWAERCHAITGITEEEVEDAMKGIFPDTLGPYITCLWLTSEAMTATMEIVPEKLKYYLNDKVIKSDEIAQYVPCAANARKLVMKINIKFFTSSLASL
;
A
#
# COMPACT_ATOMS: atom_id res chain seq x y z
N MET A 1 7.22 6.47 -24.02
CA MET A 1 5.95 6.71 -23.31
C MET A 1 5.20 5.39 -23.27
N ALA A 2 5.19 4.73 -22.10
CA ALA A 2 4.36 3.55 -21.92
C ALA A 2 2.88 4.00 -21.98
N SER A 3 2.10 3.37 -22.86
CA SER A 3 0.67 3.54 -22.93
C SER A 3 0.08 3.07 -21.60
N PHE A 4 -0.30 4.01 -20.73
CA PHE A 4 -1.07 3.69 -19.53
C PHE A 4 -2.33 2.98 -20.00
N MET A 5 -2.43 1.68 -19.68
CA MET A 5 -3.66 0.91 -19.83
C MET A 5 -4.79 1.72 -19.18
N ASP A 6 -5.98 1.69 -19.77
CA ASP A 6 -7.15 2.38 -19.23
C ASP A 6 -7.52 1.80 -17.84
N LEU A 7 -6.90 2.35 -16.78
CA LEU A 7 -7.09 1.99 -15.37
C LEU A 7 -8.41 2.54 -14.80
N GLY A 8 -9.28 3.13 -15.63
CA GLY A 8 -10.49 3.85 -15.20
C GLY A 8 -10.23 5.32 -14.89
N GLU A 9 -11.23 6.16 -15.16
CA GLU A 9 -11.15 7.64 -15.11
C GLU A 9 -10.67 8.18 -13.75
N HIS A 10 -11.01 7.50 -12.66
CA HIS A 10 -10.66 7.90 -11.29
C HIS A 10 -9.18 7.69 -10.96
N LEU A 11 -8.55 6.62 -11.46
CA LEU A 11 -7.11 6.42 -11.26
C LEU A 11 -6.28 7.42 -12.09
N GLN A 12 -6.81 7.91 -13.20
CA GLN A 12 -6.16 8.93 -14.02
C GLN A 12 -6.29 10.36 -13.44
N THR A 13 -7.36 10.63 -12.68
CA THR A 13 -7.65 11.99 -12.18
C THR A 13 -7.36 12.15 -10.68
N ASP A 14 -7.86 11.24 -9.85
CA ASP A 14 -7.67 11.31 -8.40
C ASP A 14 -6.34 10.69 -7.96
N GLY A 15 -5.83 9.72 -8.72
CA GLY A 15 -4.51 9.11 -8.50
C GLY A 15 -3.37 10.13 -8.50
N ILE A 16 -3.40 11.10 -9.42
CA ILE A 16 -2.42 12.19 -9.50
C ILE A 16 -2.45 13.04 -8.21
N LYS A 17 -3.65 13.41 -7.74
CA LYS A 17 -3.80 14.21 -6.52
C LYS A 17 -3.29 13.46 -5.28
N TRP A 18 -3.51 12.15 -5.21
CA TRP A 18 -2.98 11.34 -4.12
C TRP A 18 -1.47 11.24 -4.17
N ALA A 19 -0.90 11.02 -5.37
CA ALA A 19 0.55 10.99 -5.57
C ALA A 19 1.19 12.31 -5.14
N GLU A 20 0.72 13.46 -5.64
CA GLU A 20 1.22 14.78 -5.25
C GLU A 20 1.20 15.00 -3.73
N ARG A 21 0.09 14.64 -3.07
CA ARG A 21 -0.03 14.73 -1.61
C ARG A 21 0.96 13.81 -0.91
N CYS A 22 1.11 12.57 -1.38
CA CYS A 22 1.96 11.58 -0.74
C CYS A 22 3.45 11.87 -0.95
N HIS A 23 3.85 12.41 -2.11
CA HIS A 23 5.19 12.97 -2.32
C HIS A 23 5.51 14.03 -1.27
N ALA A 24 4.59 14.97 -1.04
CA ALA A 24 4.79 16.04 -0.06
C ALA A 24 4.88 15.53 1.39
N ILE A 25 4.17 14.45 1.73
CA ILE A 25 4.16 13.87 3.09
C ILE A 25 5.39 13.00 3.35
N THR A 26 5.76 12.14 2.40
CA THR A 26 6.78 11.11 2.61
C THR A 26 8.16 11.53 2.13
N GLY A 27 8.25 12.57 1.31
CA GLY A 27 9.49 13.06 0.73
C GLY A 27 10.07 12.14 -0.36
N ILE A 28 9.31 11.13 -0.82
CA ILE A 28 9.75 10.27 -1.92
C ILE A 28 9.89 11.10 -3.20
N THR A 29 10.94 10.85 -3.97
CA THR A 29 11.19 11.50 -5.25
C THR A 29 10.56 10.75 -6.41
N GLU A 30 10.40 11.40 -7.56
CA GLU A 30 9.93 10.72 -8.78
C GLU A 30 10.91 9.62 -9.22
N GLU A 31 12.22 9.87 -9.07
CA GLU A 31 13.26 8.89 -9.38
C GLU A 31 13.10 7.60 -8.55
N GLU A 32 12.85 7.74 -7.24
CA GLU A 32 12.58 6.60 -6.35
C GLU A 32 11.30 5.83 -6.73
N VAL A 33 10.27 6.53 -7.23
CA VAL A 33 9.05 5.89 -7.75
C VAL A 33 9.34 5.13 -9.04
N GLU A 34 10.09 5.73 -9.98
CA GLU A 34 10.52 5.06 -11.21
C GLU A 34 11.40 3.85 -10.93
N ASP A 35 12.28 3.93 -9.94
CA ASP A 35 13.13 2.82 -9.50
C ASP A 35 12.31 1.68 -8.90
N ALA A 36 11.25 2.00 -8.14
CA ALA A 36 10.28 1.01 -7.67
C ALA A 36 9.60 0.27 -8.83
N MET A 37 9.29 0.96 -9.94
CA MET A 37 8.74 0.32 -11.15
C MET A 37 9.74 -0.64 -11.83
N LYS A 38 11.04 -0.47 -11.58
CA LYS A 38 12.12 -1.36 -12.05
C LYS A 38 12.46 -2.46 -11.02
N GLY A 39 11.77 -2.51 -9.88
CA GLY A 39 11.98 -3.48 -8.81
C GLY A 39 13.06 -3.08 -7.78
N ILE A 40 13.45 -1.81 -7.74
CA ILE A 40 14.36 -1.25 -6.73
C ILE A 40 13.50 -0.55 -5.68
N PHE A 41 13.52 -1.04 -4.44
CA PHE A 41 12.59 -0.57 -3.41
C PHE A 41 13.31 0.27 -2.34
N PRO A 42 13.27 1.61 -2.43
CA PRO A 42 13.85 2.47 -1.41
C PRO A 42 13.02 2.44 -0.12
N ASP A 43 13.64 2.79 1.01
CA ASP A 43 12.99 2.77 2.33
C ASP A 43 11.78 3.73 2.40
N THR A 44 11.79 4.79 1.57
CA THR A 44 10.72 5.79 1.41
C THR A 44 9.47 5.22 0.73
N LEU A 45 9.59 4.10 0.02
CA LEU A 45 8.50 3.50 -0.74
C LEU A 45 7.40 2.93 0.17
N GLY A 46 7.76 2.28 1.27
CA GLY A 46 6.78 1.70 2.20
C GLY A 46 5.80 2.74 2.76
N PRO A 47 6.30 3.86 3.33
CA PRO A 47 5.46 4.99 3.72
C PRO A 47 4.66 5.59 2.57
N TYR A 48 5.26 5.75 1.38
CA TYR A 48 4.58 6.31 0.21
C TYR A 48 3.39 5.48 -0.22
N ILE A 49 3.57 4.17 -0.38
CA ILE A 49 2.50 3.24 -0.73
C ILE A 49 1.41 3.31 0.36
N THR A 50 1.77 3.22 1.64
CA THR A 50 0.80 3.34 2.74
C THR A 50 -0.03 4.63 2.66
N CYS A 51 0.61 5.76 2.35
CA CYS A 51 -0.08 7.03 2.14
C CYS A 51 -1.11 6.97 0.99
N LEU A 52 -0.75 6.35 -0.14
CA LEU A 52 -1.66 6.19 -1.29
C LEU A 52 -2.90 5.37 -0.91
N TRP A 53 -2.71 4.26 -0.19
CA TRP A 53 -3.82 3.41 0.27
C TRP A 53 -4.76 4.12 1.25
N LEU A 54 -4.21 4.93 2.15
CA LEU A 54 -5.00 5.72 3.10
C LEU A 54 -5.74 6.86 2.41
N THR A 55 -5.07 7.59 1.51
CA THR A 55 -5.65 8.75 0.82
C THR A 55 -6.72 8.35 -0.19
N SER A 56 -6.60 7.17 -0.79
CA SER A 56 -7.64 6.57 -1.64
C SER A 56 -8.80 5.95 -0.87
N GLU A 57 -8.71 5.87 0.47
CA GLU A 57 -9.66 5.15 1.33
C GLU A 57 -9.77 3.65 1.03
N ALA A 58 -8.85 3.10 0.23
CA ALA A 58 -8.76 1.66 -0.01
C ALA A 58 -8.26 0.91 1.23
N MET A 59 -7.65 1.63 2.18
CA MET A 59 -7.25 1.15 3.49
C MET A 59 -7.71 2.13 4.59
N THR A 60 -8.21 1.60 5.70
CA THR A 60 -8.57 2.39 6.89
C THR A 60 -7.33 2.75 7.73
N ALA A 61 -7.48 3.67 8.68
CA ALA A 61 -6.42 3.99 9.65
C ALA A 61 -6.02 2.80 10.55
N THR A 62 -6.88 1.77 10.67
CA THR A 62 -6.58 0.51 11.37
C THR A 62 -5.90 -0.53 10.48
N MET A 63 -5.49 -0.13 9.27
CA MET A 63 -4.88 -0.99 8.25
C MET A 63 -5.79 -2.09 7.73
N GLU A 64 -7.10 -1.85 7.73
CA GLU A 64 -8.08 -2.77 7.14
C GLU A 64 -8.35 -2.34 5.70
N ILE A 65 -8.27 -3.31 4.78
CA ILE A 65 -8.59 -3.07 3.37
C ILE A 65 -10.10 -2.94 3.22
N VAL A 66 -10.55 -1.94 2.47
CA VAL A 66 -11.96 -1.71 2.13
C VAL A 66 -12.23 -2.35 0.76
N PRO A 67 -12.81 -3.56 0.68
CA PRO A 67 -12.84 -4.34 -0.55
C PRO A 67 -13.63 -3.67 -1.69
N GLU A 68 -14.67 -2.91 -1.34
CA GLU A 68 -15.49 -2.17 -2.30
C GLU A 68 -14.67 -1.09 -3.02
N LYS A 69 -13.89 -0.32 -2.26
CA LYS A 69 -12.97 0.70 -2.79
C LYS A 69 -11.85 0.05 -3.60
N LEU A 70 -11.28 -1.05 -3.09
CA LEU A 70 -10.24 -1.77 -3.80
C LEU A 70 -10.73 -2.30 -5.15
N LYS A 71 -11.91 -2.91 -5.20
CA LYS A 71 -12.54 -3.40 -6.45
C LYS A 71 -12.90 -2.26 -7.39
N TYR A 72 -13.29 -1.12 -6.84
CA TYR A 72 -13.62 0.07 -7.63
C TYR A 72 -12.38 0.64 -8.35
N TYR A 73 -11.24 0.72 -7.67
CA TYR A 73 -9.99 1.21 -8.27
C TYR A 73 -9.28 0.14 -9.11
N LEU A 74 -9.24 -1.11 -8.63
CA LEU A 74 -8.59 -2.24 -9.28
C LEU A 74 -9.67 -3.15 -9.89
N ASN A 75 -10.35 -2.64 -10.92
CA ASN A 75 -11.38 -3.42 -11.62
C ASN A 75 -10.77 -4.66 -12.32
N ASP A 76 -11.63 -5.57 -12.80
CA ASP A 76 -11.21 -6.86 -13.40
C ASP A 76 -10.27 -6.73 -14.63
N LYS A 77 -10.08 -5.51 -15.18
CA LYS A 77 -9.07 -5.26 -16.24
C LYS A 77 -7.65 -5.17 -15.68
N VAL A 78 -7.50 -4.88 -14.39
CA VAL A 78 -6.23 -4.64 -13.70
C VAL A 78 -5.87 -5.81 -12.79
N ILE A 79 -6.83 -6.31 -12.01
CA ILE A 79 -6.68 -7.45 -11.11
C ILE A 79 -7.95 -8.28 -11.23
N LYS A 80 -7.82 -9.58 -11.48
CA LYS A 80 -8.99 -10.46 -11.53
C LYS A 80 -9.56 -10.61 -10.13
N SER A 81 -10.88 -10.75 -10.04
CA SER A 81 -11.58 -10.96 -8.75
C SER A 81 -11.03 -12.11 -7.87
N ASP A 82 -10.42 -13.16 -8.45
CA ASP A 82 -9.73 -14.23 -7.72
C ASP A 82 -8.33 -13.84 -7.19
N GLU A 83 -7.71 -12.82 -7.78
CA GLU A 83 -6.44 -12.24 -7.32
C GLU A 83 -6.66 -11.22 -6.18
N ILE A 84 -7.84 -10.56 -6.11
CA ILE A 84 -8.25 -9.75 -4.96
C ILE A 84 -8.19 -10.59 -3.66
N ALA A 85 -8.53 -11.87 -3.76
CA ALA A 85 -8.49 -12.81 -2.64
C ALA A 85 -7.07 -13.06 -2.11
N GLN A 86 -6.01 -12.64 -2.79
CA GLN A 86 -4.62 -12.76 -2.33
C GLN A 86 -4.20 -11.58 -1.43
N TYR A 87 -4.81 -10.41 -1.60
CA TYR A 87 -4.50 -9.21 -0.79
C TYR A 87 -5.03 -9.32 0.64
N VAL A 88 -6.21 -9.93 0.82
CA VAL A 88 -6.84 -10.09 2.15
C VAL A 88 -6.00 -10.99 3.09
N PRO A 89 -5.52 -12.18 2.68
CA PRO A 89 -4.59 -12.99 3.46
C PRO A 89 -3.26 -12.29 3.73
N CYS A 90 -2.73 -11.52 2.77
CA CYS A 90 -1.49 -10.76 2.97
C CYS A 90 -1.65 -9.74 4.11
N ALA A 91 -2.70 -8.93 4.08
CA ALA A 91 -3.00 -7.98 5.15
C ALA A 91 -3.25 -8.66 6.50
N ALA A 92 -3.94 -9.82 6.52
CA ALA A 92 -4.14 -10.60 7.73
C ALA A 92 -2.83 -11.18 8.29
N ASN A 93 -1.93 -11.67 7.43
CA ASN A 93 -0.66 -12.25 7.83
C ASN A 93 0.34 -11.18 8.30
N ALA A 94 0.38 -10.02 7.64
CA ALA A 94 1.19 -8.87 8.07
C ALA A 94 0.83 -8.43 9.51
N ARG A 95 -0.47 -8.32 9.83
CA ARG A 95 -0.94 -8.02 11.18
C ARG A 95 -0.47 -9.03 12.23
N LYS A 96 -0.51 -10.33 11.89
CA LYS A 96 0.00 -11.41 12.76
C LYS A 96 1.52 -11.30 13.00
N LEU A 97 2.28 -10.85 12.01
CA LEU A 97 3.74 -10.66 12.14
C LEU A 97 4.07 -9.47 13.07
N VAL A 98 3.36 -8.35 12.94
CA VAL A 98 3.51 -7.19 13.84
C VAL A 98 3.22 -7.58 15.30
N MET A 99 2.19 -8.39 15.54
CA MET A 99 1.89 -8.91 16.88
C MET A 99 3.00 -9.83 17.42
N LYS A 100 3.60 -10.69 16.57
CA LYS A 100 4.72 -11.56 16.99
C LYS A 100 6.00 -10.79 17.32
N ILE A 101 6.26 -9.68 16.62
CA ILE A 101 7.41 -8.80 16.89
C ILE A 101 7.23 -8.10 18.24
N ASN A 102 6.04 -7.57 18.51
CA ASN A 102 5.74 -6.90 19.79
C ASN A 102 5.80 -7.85 21.00
N ILE A 103 5.41 -9.12 20.84
CA ILE A 103 5.54 -10.12 21.93
C ILE A 103 7.01 -10.44 22.25
N LYS A 104 7.87 -10.58 21.23
CA LYS A 104 9.31 -10.83 21.45
C LYS A 104 10.00 -9.68 22.20
N PHE A 105 9.59 -8.44 21.94
CA PHE A 105 10.17 -7.27 22.61
C PHE A 105 9.76 -7.20 24.09
N PHE A 106 8.51 -7.57 24.42
CA PHE A 106 8.03 -7.63 25.80
C PHE A 106 8.66 -8.77 26.61
N THR A 107 8.88 -9.95 26.00
CA THR A 107 9.48 -11.09 26.73
C THR A 107 10.98 -10.95 26.95
N SER A 108 11.71 -10.18 26.13
CA SER A 108 13.12 -9.86 26.41
C SER A 108 13.30 -8.81 27.52
N SER A 109 12.33 -7.92 27.73
CA SER A 109 12.40 -6.93 28.82
C SER A 109 12.16 -7.56 30.21
N LEU A 110 11.37 -8.65 30.27
CA LEU A 110 11.08 -9.39 31.50
C LEU A 110 12.12 -10.45 31.88
N ALA A 111 13.08 -10.75 31.01
CA ALA A 111 14.17 -11.69 31.31
C ALA A 111 15.39 -11.02 31.99
N SER A 112 15.32 -9.72 32.30
CA SER A 112 16.39 -8.94 32.93
C SER A 112 16.03 -8.37 34.32
N LEU A 113 15.00 -8.93 34.99
CA LEU A 113 14.63 -8.61 36.38
C LEU A 113 14.77 -9.85 37.28
#